data_AF-A0A449BU09-F1
#
_entry.id   AF-A0A449BU09-F1
#
_cell.length_a   1.000
_cell.length_b   1.000
_cell.length_c   1.000
_cell.angle_alpha   90.00
_cell.angle_beta   90.00
_cell.angle_gamma   90.00
#
_symmetry.space_group_name_H-M   'P 1'
#
loop_
_entity.id
_entity.type
_entity.pdbx_description
1 polymer ?
#
loop_
_entity_poly.entity_id
_entity_poly.type
_entity_poly.pdbx_seq_one_letter_code
_entity_poly.pdbx_strand_id
1 'polypeptide(L)'
;MHIVKIMKIVYNCFLVFFLVAMQKLYGALSNRVEKEETNFMNYLPSNSLLYPLDFQQNWQASEPIPVTIHYDVPSYGHKDLLMALESYNDLENYQKESEENKRRIIEEQNRLEDVLWNKIQLIKMKDKMFQQSKHLRTYKDKI
;
A
#
# COMPACT_ATOMS: atom_id res chain seq x y z
N MET A 1 -46.12 12.94 -83.03
CA MET A 1 -45.06 13.66 -82.28
C MET A 1 -45.43 14.03 -80.84
N HIS A 2 -46.72 14.25 -80.50
CA HIS A 2 -47.14 14.60 -79.13
C HIS A 2 -47.03 13.46 -78.10
N ILE A 3 -47.35 12.22 -78.47
CA ILE A 3 -47.34 11.06 -77.56
C ILE A 3 -45.93 10.79 -77.00
N VAL A 4 -44.90 10.89 -77.85
CA VAL A 4 -43.49 10.70 -77.44
C VAL A 4 -43.04 11.79 -76.45
N LYS A 5 -43.49 13.04 -76.62
CA LYS A 5 -43.23 14.14 -75.67
C LYS A 5 -43.92 13.89 -74.33
N ILE A 6 -45.16 13.42 -74.33
CA ILE A 6 -45.91 13.11 -73.10
C ILE A 6 -45.24 11.95 -72.35
N MET A 7 -44.83 10.89 -73.05
CA MET A 7 -44.14 9.75 -72.43
C MET A 7 -42.79 10.15 -71.81
N LYS A 8 -42.06 11.08 -72.45
CA LYS A 8 -40.80 11.63 -71.90
C LYS A 8 -41.04 12.48 -70.64
N ILE A 9 -42.13 13.23 -70.58
CA ILE A 9 -42.52 14.01 -69.39
C ILE A 9 -42.89 13.07 -68.24
N VAL A 10 -43.70 12.03 -68.51
CA VAL A 10 -44.08 11.04 -67.49
C VAL A 10 -42.86 10.29 -66.96
N TYR A 11 -41.94 9.88 -67.83
CA TYR A 11 -40.69 9.23 -67.45
C TYR A 11 -39.80 10.14 -66.58
N ASN A 12 -39.68 11.42 -66.94
CA ASN A 12 -38.94 12.38 -66.13
C ASN A 12 -39.58 12.61 -64.76
N CYS A 13 -40.91 12.71 -64.69
CA CYS A 13 -41.62 12.80 -63.41
C CYS A 13 -41.37 11.55 -62.55
N PHE A 14 -41.46 10.36 -63.15
CA PHE A 14 -41.18 9.10 -62.46
C PHE A 14 -39.75 9.05 -61.92
N LEU A 15 -38.75 9.47 -62.71
CA LEU A 15 -37.36 9.55 -62.28
C LEU A 15 -37.16 10.48 -61.08
N VAL A 16 -37.82 11.63 -61.04
CA VAL A 16 -37.74 12.56 -59.91
C VAL A 16 -38.33 11.94 -58.66
N PHE A 17 -39.51 11.32 -58.75
CA PHE A 17 -40.11 10.63 -57.61
C PHE A 17 -39.27 9.44 -57.12
N PHE A 18 -38.67 8.70 -58.05
CA PHE A 18 -37.74 7.61 -57.72
C PHE A 18 -36.50 8.13 -56.99
N LEU A 19 -35.91 9.24 -57.44
CA LEU A 19 -34.77 9.89 -56.78
C LEU A 19 -35.12 10.34 -55.36
N VAL A 20 -36.29 10.94 -55.16
CA VAL A 20 -36.76 11.36 -53.84
C VAL A 20 -37.00 10.16 -52.92
N ALA A 21 -37.55 9.07 -53.44
CA ALA A 21 -37.73 7.82 -52.69
C ALA A 21 -36.38 7.21 -52.27
N MET A 22 -35.41 7.18 -53.18
CA MET A 22 -34.05 6.72 -52.87
C MET A 22 -33.38 7.61 -51.83
N GLN A 23 -33.52 8.93 -51.92
CA GLN A 23 -32.96 9.86 -50.92
C GLN A 23 -33.57 9.64 -49.52
N LYS A 24 -34.88 9.40 -49.44
CA LYS A 24 -35.57 9.07 -48.18
C LYS A 24 -35.08 7.75 -47.59
N LEU A 25 -34.86 6.73 -48.43
CA LEU A 25 -34.31 5.44 -48.01
C LEU A 25 -32.86 5.57 -47.51
N TYR A 26 -32.02 6.36 -48.20
CA TYR A 26 -30.66 6.65 -47.77
C TYR A 26 -30.63 7.40 -46.43
N GLY A 27 -31.48 8.41 -46.23
CA GLY A 27 -31.59 9.10 -44.94
C GLY A 27 -32.05 8.17 -43.81
N ALA A 28 -33.01 7.29 -44.08
CA ALA A 28 -33.46 6.30 -43.10
C ALA A 28 -32.38 5.26 -42.74
N LEU A 29 -31.54 4.88 -43.70
CA LEU A 29 -30.40 3.99 -43.48
C LEU A 29 -29.27 4.69 -42.70
N SER A 30 -28.95 5.94 -43.06
CA SER A 30 -27.96 6.76 -42.34
C SER A 30 -28.34 6.98 -40.87
N ASN A 31 -29.61 7.29 -40.61
CA ASN A 31 -30.12 7.46 -39.24
C ASN A 31 -30.10 6.14 -38.44
N ARG A 32 -30.08 4.97 -39.10
CA ARG A 32 -29.90 3.68 -38.40
C ARG A 32 -28.45 3.49 -37.95
N VAL A 33 -27.49 3.88 -38.78
CA VAL A 33 -26.05 3.80 -38.46
C VAL A 33 -25.73 4.71 -37.26
N GLU A 34 -26.17 5.97 -37.26
CA GLU A 34 -26.01 6.86 -36.09
C GLU A 34 -26.70 6.33 -34.83
N LYS A 35 -27.85 5.63 -34.97
CA LYS A 35 -28.56 5.02 -33.85
C LYS A 35 -27.84 3.79 -33.28
N GLU A 36 -27.12 3.04 -34.12
CA GLU A 36 -26.32 1.89 -33.68
C GLU A 36 -25.08 2.35 -32.92
N GLU A 37 -24.41 3.42 -33.37
CA GLU A 37 -23.27 4.04 -32.67
C GLU A 37 -23.64 4.60 -31.29
N THR A 38 -24.86 5.11 -31.12
CA THR A 38 -25.37 5.69 -29.86
C THR A 38 -26.23 4.73 -29.03
N ASN A 39 -26.27 3.45 -29.38
CA ASN A 39 -27.14 2.50 -28.69
C ASN A 39 -26.66 2.24 -27.25
N PHE A 40 -27.47 2.66 -26.28
CA PHE A 40 -27.20 2.50 -24.85
C PHE A 40 -26.90 1.04 -24.44
N MET A 41 -27.45 0.07 -25.17
CA MET A 41 -27.21 -1.36 -24.91
C MET A 41 -25.73 -1.76 -25.04
N ASN A 42 -24.93 -1.02 -25.82
CA ASN A 42 -23.49 -1.25 -25.99
C ASN A 42 -22.67 -0.81 -24.76
N TYR A 43 -23.30 -0.21 -23.74
CA TYR A 43 -22.68 0.18 -22.48
C TYR A 43 -23.05 -0.76 -21.31
N LEU A 44 -23.90 -1.76 -21.55
CA LEU A 44 -24.38 -2.67 -20.53
C LEU A 44 -23.52 -3.93 -20.43
N PRO A 45 -23.42 -4.52 -19.22
CA PRO A 45 -22.70 -5.77 -19.04
C PRO A 45 -23.33 -6.93 -19.81
N SER A 46 -22.53 -7.64 -20.59
CA SER A 46 -22.90 -8.83 -21.35
C SER A 46 -22.29 -10.06 -20.65
N ASN A 47 -23.02 -11.18 -20.67
CA ASN A 47 -22.51 -12.45 -20.13
C ASN A 47 -21.57 -13.17 -21.12
N SER A 48 -21.04 -12.46 -22.12
CA SER A 48 -20.13 -13.02 -23.13
C SER A 48 -18.76 -13.29 -22.52
N LEU A 49 -18.11 -14.39 -22.91
CA LEU A 49 -16.71 -14.65 -22.52
C LEU A 49 -15.76 -13.57 -23.05
N LEU A 50 -16.13 -12.92 -24.15
CA LEU A 50 -15.37 -11.84 -24.79
C LEU A 50 -15.84 -10.45 -24.36
N TYR A 51 -16.61 -10.37 -23.27
CA TYR A 51 -17.17 -9.12 -22.72
C TYR A 51 -16.21 -7.92 -22.67
N PRO A 52 -14.92 -8.07 -22.32
CA PRO A 52 -14.00 -6.93 -22.33
C PRO A 52 -13.75 -6.34 -23.73
N LEU A 53 -13.90 -7.12 -24.80
CA LEU A 53 -13.70 -6.68 -26.18
C LEU A 53 -14.94 -5.99 -26.75
N ASP A 54 -16.12 -6.22 -26.18
CA ASP A 54 -17.38 -5.61 -26.62
C ASP A 54 -17.33 -4.06 -26.51
N PHE A 55 -16.50 -3.52 -25.61
CA PHE A 55 -16.30 -2.07 -25.42
C PHE A 55 -15.09 -1.50 -26.15
N GLN A 56 -14.34 -2.31 -26.88
CA GLN A 56 -13.07 -1.86 -27.47
C GLN A 56 -13.27 -0.69 -28.41
N GLN A 57 -14.32 -0.74 -29.25
CA GLN A 57 -14.63 0.34 -30.20
C GLN A 57 -15.06 1.62 -29.47
N ASN A 58 -15.88 1.50 -28.41
CA ASN A 58 -16.32 2.64 -27.61
C ASN A 58 -15.17 3.26 -26.81
N TRP A 59 -14.29 2.43 -26.26
CA TRP A 59 -13.08 2.86 -25.55
C TRP A 59 -12.12 3.60 -26.49
N GLN A 60 -11.89 3.06 -27.69
CA GLN A 60 -10.99 3.67 -28.69
C GLN A 60 -11.54 4.98 -29.26
N ALA A 61 -12.87 5.12 -29.32
CA ALA A 61 -13.54 6.35 -29.78
C ALA A 61 -13.68 7.41 -28.68
N SER A 62 -13.47 7.05 -27.41
CA SER A 62 -13.63 7.97 -26.28
C SER A 62 -12.42 8.90 -26.11
N GLU A 63 -12.68 10.16 -25.77
CA GLU A 63 -11.62 11.08 -25.35
C GLU A 63 -11.10 10.68 -23.95
N PRO A 64 -9.78 10.74 -23.72
CA PRO A 64 -9.23 10.40 -22.41
C PRO A 64 -9.76 11.37 -21.35
N ILE A 65 -10.36 10.83 -20.30
CA ILE A 65 -10.86 11.63 -19.18
C ILE A 65 -9.67 12.04 -18.30
N PRO A 66 -9.38 13.34 -18.16
CA PRO A 66 -8.29 13.80 -17.30
C PRO A 66 -8.66 13.57 -15.83
N VAL A 67 -8.03 12.60 -15.19
CA VAL A 67 -8.17 12.38 -13.75
C VAL A 67 -7.07 13.17 -13.04
N THR A 68 -7.45 14.22 -12.31
CA THR A 68 -6.52 14.92 -11.44
C THR A 68 -6.40 14.13 -10.13
N ILE A 69 -5.37 13.30 -10.03
CA ILE A 69 -5.07 12.59 -8.80
C ILE A 69 -4.20 13.51 -7.94
N HIS A 70 -4.73 13.98 -6.82
CA HIS A 70 -3.92 14.62 -5.79
C HIS A 70 -3.26 13.53 -4.96
N TYR A 71 -1.99 13.26 -5.25
CA TYR A 71 -1.16 12.38 -4.45
C TYR A 71 0.11 13.13 -4.06
N ASP A 72 0.48 13.03 -2.78
CA ASP A 72 1.77 13.48 -2.32
C ASP A 72 2.81 12.46 -2.78
N VAL A 73 3.72 12.88 -3.66
CA VAL A 73 4.91 12.09 -3.98
C VAL A 73 5.84 12.23 -2.77
N PRO A 74 6.20 11.14 -2.05
CA PRO A 74 7.24 11.23 -1.04
C PRO A 74 8.53 11.63 -1.77
N SER A 75 8.94 12.87 -1.52
CA SER A 75 10.16 13.41 -2.12
C SER A 75 11.31 12.98 -1.23
N TYR A 76 12.02 11.92 -1.64
CA TYR A 76 13.32 11.52 -1.07
C TYR A 76 14.37 12.62 -1.29
N GLY A 77 14.15 13.78 -0.68
CA GLY A 77 15.00 14.97 -0.78
C GLY A 77 16.05 15.00 0.31
N HIS A 78 16.92 16.02 0.27
CA HIS A 78 17.96 16.24 1.28
C HIS A 78 17.44 16.21 2.72
N LYS A 79 16.19 16.66 2.94
CA LYS A 79 15.53 16.67 4.24
C LYS A 79 15.27 15.27 4.80
N ASP A 80 14.87 14.32 3.96
CA ASP A 80 14.59 12.94 4.38
C ASP A 80 15.90 12.18 4.66
N LEU A 81 16.96 12.49 3.90
CA LEU A 81 18.31 11.99 4.17
C LEU A 81 18.87 12.54 5.48
N LEU A 82 18.69 13.83 5.75
CA LEU A 82 19.08 14.43 7.02
C LEU A 82 18.32 13.82 8.20
N MET A 83 17.01 13.61 8.05
CA MET A 83 16.18 12.99 9.09
C MET A 83 16.60 11.54 9.34
N ALA A 84 16.91 10.78 8.30
CA ALA A 84 17.47 9.43 8.44
C ALA A 84 18.82 9.46 9.17
N LEU A 85 19.73 10.36 8.78
CA LEU A 85 21.04 10.51 9.42
C LEU A 85 20.93 10.92 10.89
N GLU A 86 20.04 11.84 11.22
CA GLU A 86 19.74 12.25 12.60
C GLU A 86 19.20 11.05 13.40
N SER A 87 18.26 10.29 12.83
CA SER A 87 17.73 9.08 13.49
C SER A 87 18.78 8.00 13.73
N TYR A 88 19.76 7.84 12.81
CA TYR A 88 20.86 6.90 13.00
C TYR A 88 21.83 7.35 14.10
N ASN A 89 22.11 8.65 14.17
CA ASN A 89 22.95 9.23 15.22
C ASN A 89 22.29 9.10 16.60
N ASP A 90 20.98 9.34 16.70
CA ASP A 90 20.23 9.14 17.93
C ASP A 90 20.24 7.68 18.35
N LEU A 91 20.05 6.75 17.40
CA LEU A 91 20.12 5.32 17.68
C LEU A 91 21.50 4.89 18.20
N GLU A 92 22.58 5.41 17.60
CA GLU A 92 23.95 5.15 18.06
C GLU A 92 24.16 5.67 19.49
N ASN A 93 23.68 6.88 19.79
CA ASN A 93 23.74 7.43 21.14
C ASN A 93 22.97 6.58 22.17
N TYR A 94 21.75 6.15 21.84
CA TYR A 94 20.98 5.24 22.69
C TYR A 94 21.69 3.91 22.91
N GLN A 95 22.31 3.35 21.88
CA GLN A 95 23.04 2.10 21.98
C GLN A 95 24.25 2.25 22.90
N LYS A 96 25.00 3.34 22.75
CA LYS A 96 26.14 3.66 23.61
C LYS A 96 25.73 3.83 25.07
N GLU A 97 24.66 4.57 25.35
CA GLU A 97 24.15 4.74 26.72
C GLU A 97 23.67 3.40 27.31
N SER A 98 23.03 2.56 26.50
CA SER A 98 22.61 1.21 26.90
C SER A 98 23.80 0.32 27.27
N GLU A 99 24.88 0.35 26.49
CA GLU A 99 26.10 -0.40 26.81
C GLU A 99 26.79 0.12 28.07
N GLU A 100 26.84 1.43 28.27
CA GLU A 100 27.40 2.03 29.48
C GLU A 100 26.57 1.69 30.73
N ASN A 101 25.24 1.68 30.61
CA ASN A 101 24.35 1.21 31.68
C ASN A 101 24.60 -0.26 32.02
N LYS A 102 24.77 -1.13 31.03
CA LYS A 102 25.12 -2.55 31.26
C LYS A 102 26.43 -2.69 32.03
N ARG A 103 27.46 -1.92 31.65
CA ARG A 103 28.76 -1.92 32.35
C ARG A 103 28.62 -1.50 33.81
N ARG A 104 27.89 -0.41 34.07
CA ARG A 104 27.60 0.06 35.44
C ARG A 104 26.88 -0.98 36.29
N ILE A 105 25.89 -1.68 35.72
CA ILE A 105 25.15 -2.74 36.42
C ILE A 105 26.09 -3.90 36.80
N ILE A 106 26.95 -4.34 35.88
CA ILE A 106 27.89 -5.43 36.14
C ILE A 106 28.89 -5.04 37.24
N GLU A 107 29.41 -3.81 37.20
CA GLU A 107 30.32 -3.30 38.23
C GLU A 107 29.67 -3.27 39.62
N GLU A 108 28.44 -2.79 39.70
CA GLU A 108 27.66 -2.78 40.95
C GLU A 108 27.36 -4.20 41.46
N GLN A 109 27.04 -5.14 40.57
CA GLN A 109 26.84 -6.54 40.93
C GLN A 109 28.11 -7.16 41.53
N ASN A 110 29.26 -6.96 40.88
CA ASN A 110 30.55 -7.44 41.39
C ASN A 110 30.87 -6.83 42.77
N ARG A 111 30.64 -5.52 42.93
CA ARG A 111 30.84 -4.85 44.22
C ARG A 111 29.96 -5.45 45.32
N LEU A 112 28.70 -5.74 45.01
CA LEU A 112 27.77 -6.36 45.96
C LEU A 112 28.17 -7.80 46.29
N GLU A 113 28.66 -8.55 45.31
CA GLU A 113 29.17 -9.92 45.50
C GLU A 113 30.38 -9.93 46.44
N ASP A 114 31.34 -9.03 46.26
CA ASP A 114 32.49 -8.88 47.15
C ASP A 114 32.07 -8.55 48.59
N VAL A 115 31.12 -7.61 48.75
CA VAL A 115 30.57 -7.25 50.06
C VAL A 115 29.88 -8.44 50.72
N LEU A 116 29.11 -9.22 49.95
CA LEU A 116 28.44 -10.42 50.44
C LEU A 116 29.46 -11.48 50.89
N TRP A 117 30.48 -11.73 50.07
CA TRP A 117 31.56 -12.67 50.38
C TRP A 117 32.28 -12.29 51.67
N ASN A 118 32.62 -11.02 51.83
CA ASN A 118 33.25 -10.52 53.06
C ASN A 118 32.37 -10.75 54.29
N LYS A 119 31.06 -10.49 54.20
CA LYS A 119 30.11 -10.76 55.29
C LYS A 119 30.04 -12.26 55.63
N ILE A 120 29.99 -13.12 54.62
CA ILE A 120 29.97 -14.59 54.81
C ILE A 120 31.24 -15.05 55.53
N GLN A 121 32.41 -14.55 55.15
CA GLN A 121 33.68 -14.91 55.80
C GLN A 121 33.70 -14.48 57.27
N LEU A 122 33.24 -13.26 57.58
CA LEU A 122 33.12 -12.77 58.95
C LEU A 122 32.19 -13.65 59.80
N ILE A 123 31.05 -14.07 59.26
CA ILE A 123 30.12 -14.97 59.95
C ILE A 123 30.79 -16.32 60.21
N LYS A 124 31.43 -16.92 59.20
CA LYS A 124 32.16 -18.19 59.34
C LYS A 124 33.23 -18.13 60.44
N MET A 125 33.97 -17.02 60.52
CA MET A 125 34.97 -16.80 61.57
C MET A 125 34.32 -16.72 62.95
N LYS A 126 33.22 -15.94 63.10
CA LYS A 126 32.48 -15.82 64.36
C LYS A 126 31.90 -17.15 64.81
N ASP A 127 31.32 -17.93 63.91
CA ASP A 127 30.78 -19.25 64.20
C ASP A 127 31.88 -20.20 64.69
N LYS A 128 33.05 -20.19 64.03
CA LYS A 128 34.20 -21.00 64.45
C LYS A 128 34.67 -20.63 65.86
N MET A 129 34.78 -19.33 66.17
CA MET A 129 35.12 -18.86 67.52
C MET A 129 34.07 -19.27 68.55
N PHE A 130 32.78 -19.17 68.20
CA PHE A 130 31.69 -19.58 69.08
C PHE A 130 31.76 -21.08 69.41
N GLN A 131 31.95 -21.94 68.40
CA GLN A 131 32.10 -23.38 68.60
C GLN A 131 33.32 -23.72 69.48
N GLN A 132 34.46 -23.06 69.24
CA GLN A 132 35.65 -23.22 70.10
C GLN A 132 35.37 -22.83 71.56
N SER A 133 34.69 -21.70 71.79
CA SER A 133 34.33 -21.25 73.14
C SER A 133 33.41 -22.24 73.86
N LYS A 134 32.43 -22.82 73.14
CA LYS A 134 31.52 -23.85 73.67
C LYS A 134 32.26 -25.13 74.04
N HIS A 135 33.25 -25.52 73.22
CA HIS A 135 34.10 -26.67 73.48
C HIS A 135 34.97 -26.47 74.73
N LEU A 136 35.57 -25.29 74.88
CA LEU A 136 36.37 -24.96 76.07
C LEU A 136 35.53 -24.95 77.36
N ARG A 137 34.29 -24.44 77.32
CA ARG A 137 33.38 -24.49 78.47
C ARG A 137 33.02 -25.92 78.87
N THR A 138 32.64 -26.75 77.90
CA THR A 138 32.30 -28.16 78.18
C THR A 138 33.46 -28.99 78.72
N TYR A 139 34.71 -28.63 78.40
CA TYR A 139 35.89 -29.25 79.01
C TYR A 139 36.22 -28.69 80.39
N LYS A 140 36.03 -27.39 80.63
CA LYS A 140 36.21 -26.77 81.95
C LYS A 140 35.25 -27.39 82.98
N ASP A 141 34.00 -27.63 82.59
CA ASP A 141 32.97 -28.18 83.48
C ASP A 141 33.19 -29.68 83.81
N LYS A 142 34.20 -30.34 83.20
CA LYS A 142 34.58 -31.74 83.44
C LYS A 142 35.77 -31.93 84.39
N ILE A 143 36.47 -30.85 84.75
CA ILE A 143 37.59 -30.84 85.72
C ILE A 143 37.05 -30.42 87.08
#